data_AF-A0A7V2QLK7-F1
#
_entry.id   AF-A0A7V2QLK7-F1
#
_cell.length_a   1.000
_cell.length_b   1.000
_cell.length_c   1.000
_cell.angle_alpha   90.00
_cell.angle_beta   90.00
_cell.angle_gamma   90.00
#
_symmetry.space_group_name_H-M   'P 1'
#
loop_
_entity.id
_entity.type
_entity.pdbx_description
1 polymer ?
#
loop_
_entity_poly.entity_id
_entity_poly.type
_entity_poly.pdbx_seq_one_letter_code
_entity_poly.pdbx_strand_id
1 'polypeptide(L)'
;IDGKEAHRIGLANQVFSHDKLIDGAKEMARKISAMRPAAVSLTKATCRVIYDMDYHSAWRYSEACLAILNSLDADSGGPDWRKKRWLERKRH
;
A
#
# COMPACT_ATOMS: atom_id res chain seq x y z
N ILE A 1 4.16 -12.69 23.66
CA ILE A 1 3.12 -11.63 23.84
C ILE A 1 1.84 -12.13 23.17
N ASP A 2 0.66 -11.78 23.67
CA ASP A 2 -0.60 -12.16 23.01
C ASP A 2 -0.99 -11.17 21.88
N GLY A 3 -2.07 -11.46 21.16
CA GLY A 3 -2.54 -10.61 20.06
C GLY A 3 -2.98 -9.21 20.50
N LYS A 4 -3.58 -9.06 21.69
CA LYS A 4 -4.02 -7.75 22.20
C LYS A 4 -2.82 -6.87 22.51
N GLU A 5 -1.81 -7.45 23.15
CA GLU A 5 -0.58 -6.76 23.46
C GLU A 5 0.21 -6.41 22.20
N ALA A 6 0.28 -7.33 21.22
CA ALA A 6 0.90 -7.07 19.92
C ALA A 6 0.27 -5.87 19.20
N HIS A 7 -1.05 -5.73 19.27
CA HIS A 7 -1.75 -4.58 18.73
C HIS A 7 -1.50 -3.29 19.51
N ARG A 8 -1.51 -3.37 20.85
CA ARG A 8 -1.27 -2.21 21.73
C ARG A 8 0.12 -1.58 21.49
N ILE A 9 1.15 -2.40 21.25
CA ILE A 9 2.51 -1.92 21.02
C ILE A 9 2.83 -1.62 19.54
N GLY A 10 1.88 -1.84 18.62
CA GLY A 10 2.07 -1.61 17.18
C GLY A 10 2.86 -2.69 16.44
N LEU A 11 3.08 -3.87 17.05
CA LEU A 11 3.66 -5.02 16.35
C LEU A 11 2.67 -5.59 15.31
N ALA A 12 1.37 -5.57 15.63
CA ALA A 12 0.30 -6.00 14.74
C ALA A 12 -0.69 -4.86 14.50
N ASN A 13 -1.08 -4.64 13.25
CA ASN A 13 -2.02 -3.58 12.90
C ASN A 13 -3.50 -3.96 13.12
N GLN A 14 -3.80 -5.26 13.24
CA GLN A 14 -5.16 -5.81 13.44
C GLN A 14 -5.07 -7.14 14.20
N VAL A 15 -6.13 -7.48 14.93
CA VAL A 15 -6.27 -8.75 15.68
C VAL A 15 -7.60 -9.38 15.32
N PHE A 16 -7.60 -10.69 15.08
CA PHE A 16 -8.78 -11.47 14.73
C PHE A 16 -8.92 -12.67 15.68
N SER A 17 -10.15 -13.20 15.79
CA SER A 17 -10.34 -14.55 16.33
C SER A 17 -9.70 -15.58 15.40
N HIS A 18 -9.37 -16.75 15.93
CA HIS A 18 -8.65 -17.79 15.19
C HIS A 18 -9.36 -18.19 13.88
N ASP A 19 -10.69 -18.33 13.92
CA ASP A 19 -11.54 -18.68 12.78
C ASP A 19 -11.64 -17.58 11.71
N LYS A 20 -11.33 -16.32 12.04
CA LYS A 20 -11.45 -15.16 11.14
C LYS A 20 -10.11 -14.65 10.61
N LEU A 21 -8.99 -15.16 11.13
CA LEU A 21 -7.65 -14.66 10.79
C LEU A 21 -7.37 -14.69 9.28
N ILE A 22 -7.63 -15.82 8.64
CA ILE A 22 -7.36 -15.98 7.20
C ILE A 22 -8.29 -15.13 6.35
N ASP A 23 -9.57 -15.01 6.72
CA ASP A 23 -10.52 -14.18 6.00
C ASP A 23 -10.15 -12.70 6.07
N GLY A 24 -9.76 -12.23 7.26
CA GLY A 24 -9.26 -10.87 7.47
C GLY A 24 -7.97 -10.59 6.69
N ALA A 25 -7.02 -11.53 6.70
CA ALA A 25 -5.78 -11.42 5.92
C ALA A 25 -6.04 -11.36 4.41
N LYS A 26 -6.94 -12.22 3.90
CA LYS A 26 -7.35 -12.21 2.48
C LYS A 26 -8.05 -10.91 2.10
N GLU A 27 -8.86 -10.34 2.98
CA GLU A 27 -9.51 -9.05 2.73
C GLU A 27 -8.49 -7.92 2.63
N MET A 28 -7.48 -7.90 3.50
CA MET A 28 -6.38 -6.94 3.38
C MET A 28 -5.58 -7.15 2.09
N ALA A 29 -5.28 -8.40 1.73
CA ALA A 29 -4.59 -8.73 0.49
C ALA A 29 -5.36 -8.25 -0.75
N ARG A 30 -6.69 -8.44 -0.79
CA ARG A 30 -7.56 -7.94 -1.87
C ARG A 30 -7.47 -6.43 -2.03
N LYS A 31 -7.47 -5.68 -0.92
CA LYS A 31 -7.34 -4.21 -0.95
C LYS A 31 -6.00 -3.77 -1.53
N ILE A 32 -4.91 -4.47 -1.18
CA ILE A 32 -3.56 -4.18 -1.69
C ILE A 32 -3.45 -4.56 -3.16
N SER A 33 -3.92 -5.75 -3.55
CA SER A 33 -3.83 -6.25 -4.93
C SER A 33 -4.71 -5.48 -5.91
N ALA A 34 -5.75 -4.80 -5.42
CA ALA A 34 -6.57 -3.90 -6.22
C ALA A 34 -5.86 -2.56 -6.56
N MET A 35 -4.70 -2.28 -5.98
CA MET A 35 -3.88 -1.12 -6.31
C MET A 35 -3.00 -1.42 -7.52
N ARG A 36 -2.46 -0.37 -8.15
CA ARG A 36 -1.48 -0.51 -9.23
C ARG A 36 -0.27 -1.33 -8.77
N PRO A 37 0.11 -2.42 -9.47
CA PRO A 37 1.26 -3.23 -9.08
C PRO A 37 2.55 -2.43 -8.92
N ALA A 38 2.83 -1.50 -9.84
CA ALA A 38 3.98 -0.61 -9.75
C ALA A 38 3.94 0.28 -8.49
N ALA A 39 2.76 0.79 -8.12
CA ALA A 39 2.59 1.60 -6.92
C ALA A 39 2.83 0.79 -5.64
N VAL A 40 2.31 -0.45 -5.58
CA VAL A 40 2.52 -1.33 -4.42
C VAL A 40 3.99 -1.69 -4.26
N SER A 41 4.65 -2.11 -5.34
CA SER A 41 6.05 -2.49 -5.33
C SER A 41 6.95 -1.32 -4.94
N LEU A 42 6.74 -0.15 -5.56
CA LEU A 42 7.56 1.03 -5.27
C LEU A 42 7.33 1.53 -3.85
N THR A 43 6.07 1.64 -3.40
CA THR A 43 5.76 2.07 -2.03
C THR A 43 6.39 1.14 -1.00
N LYS A 44 6.33 -0.18 -1.20
CA LYS A 44 6.96 -1.16 -0.30
C LYS A 44 8.48 -0.94 -0.21
N ALA A 45 9.14 -0.73 -1.35
CA ALA A 45 10.57 -0.45 -1.39
C ALA A 45 10.91 0.88 -0.71
N THR A 46 10.13 1.94 -0.98
CA THR A 46 10.29 3.25 -0.37
C THR A 46 10.16 3.19 1.15
N CYS A 47 9.10 2.59 1.69
CA CYS A 47 8.90 2.45 3.13
C CYS A 47 10.06 1.74 3.83
N ARG A 48 10.68 0.75 3.17
CA ARG A 48 11.83 0.04 3.74
C ARG A 48 13.07 0.92 3.79
N VAL A 49 13.33 1.68 2.73
CA VAL A 49 14.55 2.48 2.60
C VAL A 49 14.50 3.73 3.48
N ILE A 50 13.35 4.41 3.56
CA ILE A 50 13.23 5.64 4.35
C ILE A 50 13.28 5.40 5.86
N TYR A 51 13.09 4.16 6.31
CA TYR A 51 13.13 3.81 7.73
C TYR A 51 14.50 4.11 8.36
N ASP A 52 15.57 3.99 7.57
CA ASP A 52 16.96 4.20 8.01
C ASP A 52 17.48 5.60 7.62
N MET A 53 16.62 6.52 7.16
CA MET A 53 16.99 7.86 6.70
C MET A 53 16.59 8.95 7.70
N ASP A 54 17.28 10.09 7.67
CA ASP A 54 16.79 11.30 8.32
C ASP A 54 15.52 11.82 7.62
N TYR A 55 14.74 12.65 8.32
CA TYR A 55 13.46 13.15 7.84
C TYR A 55 13.56 13.86 6.48
N HIS A 56 14.57 14.69 6.26
CA HIS A 56 14.70 15.45 5.02
C HIS A 56 15.09 14.57 3.84
N SER A 57 16.02 13.64 4.05
CA SER A 57 16.39 12.64 3.03
C SER A 57 15.21 11.72 2.70
N ALA A 58 14.49 11.24 3.71
CA ALA A 58 13.29 10.41 3.56
C ALA A 58 12.20 11.14 2.75
N TRP A 59 11.97 12.42 3.03
CA TRP A 59 11.02 13.25 2.30
C TRP A 59 11.40 13.37 0.81
N ARG A 60 12.64 13.81 0.53
CA ARG A 60 13.13 13.99 -0.85
C ARG A 60 13.12 12.67 -1.65
N TYR A 61 13.51 11.57 -1.00
CA TYR A 61 13.46 10.24 -1.62
C TYR A 61 12.03 9.82 -1.95
N SER A 62 11.09 10.06 -1.04
CA SER A 62 9.67 9.77 -1.26
C SER A 62 9.08 10.58 -2.41
N GLU A 63 9.44 11.87 -2.53
CA GLU A 63 9.05 12.70 -3.68
C GLU A 63 9.61 12.18 -5.00
N ALA A 64 10.88 11.77 -5.03
CA ALA A 64 11.49 11.18 -6.22
C ALA A 64 10.78 9.88 -6.64
N CYS A 65 10.47 8.99 -5.69
CA CYS A 65 9.70 7.77 -5.98
C CYS A 65 8.30 8.10 -6.51
N LEU A 66 7.63 9.11 -5.97
CA LEU A 66 6.32 9.54 -6.48
C LEU A 66 6.42 10.08 -7.91
N ALA A 67 7.45 10.87 -8.21
CA ALA A 67 7.69 11.37 -9.57
C ALA A 67 7.91 10.22 -10.57
N ILE A 68 8.71 9.21 -10.21
CA ILE A 68 8.91 8.00 -11.02
C ILE A 68 7.59 7.24 -11.23
N LEU A 69 6.79 7.06 -10.17
CA LEU A 69 5.50 6.38 -10.30
C LEU A 69 4.54 7.09 -11.25
N ASN A 70 4.61 8.42 -11.30
CA ASN A 70 3.81 9.24 -12.19
C ASN A 70 4.35 9.24 -13.63
N SER A 71 5.67 9.15 -13.84
CA SER A 71 6.24 9.05 -15.19
C SER A 71 5.91 7.71 -15.84
N LEU A 72 5.86 6.61 -15.06
CA LEU A 72 5.40 5.31 -15.56
C LEU A 72 3.95 5.36 -16.11
N ASP A 73 3.10 6.26 -15.58
CA ASP A 73 1.74 6.45 -16.09
C ASP A 73 1.69 7.27 -17.39
N ALA A 74 2.71 8.06 -17.70
CA ALA A 74 2.78 8.82 -18.94
C ALA A 74 3.05 7.91 -20.13
N ASP A 75 3.93 6.91 -19.97
CA ASP A 75 4.34 5.98 -21.03
C ASP A 75 3.32 4.84 -21.25
N SER A 76 2.51 4.54 -20.23
CA SER A 76 1.47 3.49 -20.28
C SER A 76 0.17 3.93 -20.95
N GLY A 77 0.08 5.20 -21.39
CA GLY A 77 -1.18 5.86 -21.70
C GLY A 77 -1.94 6.17 -20.40
N GLY A 78 -2.10 7.45 -20.07
CA GLY A 78 -2.82 7.86 -18.87
C GLY A 78 -4.29 7.38 -18.82
N PRO A 79 -5.12 8.04 -18.02
CA PRO A 79 -5.75 7.56 -16.77
C PRO A 79 -6.55 6.23 -16.83
N ASP A 80 -6.08 5.18 -17.52
CA ASP A 80 -6.83 3.92 -17.68
C ASP A 80 -7.17 3.23 -16.34
N TRP A 81 -6.20 3.11 -15.42
CA TRP A 81 -6.45 2.54 -14.10
C TRP A 81 -7.40 3.38 -13.23
N ARG A 82 -7.33 4.73 -13.32
CA ARG A 82 -8.22 5.64 -12.57
C ARG A 82 -9.64 5.60 -13.13
N LYS A 83 -9.79 5.54 -14.46
CA LYS A 83 -11.08 5.40 -15.14
C LYS A 83 -11.72 4.04 -14.85
N LYS A 84 -10.98 2.93 -14.96
CA LYS A 84 -11.46 1.58 -14.60
C LYS A 84 -11.99 1.54 -13.16
N ARG A 85 -11.23 2.06 -12.18
CA ARG A 85 -11.64 2.13 -10.76
C ARG A 85 -12.84 3.05 -10.49
N TRP A 86 -12.99 4.15 -11.24
CA TRP A 86 -14.15 5.03 -11.10
C TRP A 86 -15.41 4.41 -11.72
N LEU A 87 -15.28 3.73 -12.87
CA LEU A 87 -16.37 3.01 -13.52
C LEU A 87 -16.84 1.80 -12.70
N GLU A 88 -15.94 1.04 -12.08
CA GLU A 88 -16.28 -0.08 -11.19
C GLU A 88 -17.07 0.37 -9.96
N ARG A 89 -16.73 1.52 -9.37
CA ARG A 89 -17.45 2.08 -8.22
C ARG A 89 -18.85 2.61 -8.55
N LYS A 90 -19.15 2.89 -9.82
CA LYS A 90 -20.49 3.32 -10.27
C LYS A 90 -21.43 2.18 -10.64
N ARG A 91 -20.92 0.94 -10.70
CA ARG A 91 -21.71 -0.26 -11.05
C ARG A 91 -22.28 -0.98 -9.82
N HIS A 92 -22.07 -0.45 -8.61
CA HIS A 92 -22.57 -0.96 -7.34
C HIS A 92 -23.42 0.09 -6.65
#